data_AF-A0A9Q0YEE2-F1
#
_entry.id   AF-A0A9Q0YEE2-F1
#
_cell.length_a   1.000
_cell.length_b   1.000
_cell.length_c   1.000
_cell.angle_alpha   90.00
_cell.angle_beta   90.00
_cell.angle_gamma   90.00
#
_symmetry.space_group_name_H-M   'P 1'
#
loop_
_entity.id
_entity.type
_entity.pdbx_description
1 polymer ?
#
loop_
_entity_poly.entity_id
_entity_poly.type
_entity_poly.pdbx_seq_one_letter_code
_entity_poly.pdbx_strand_id
1 'polypeptide(L)'
;MIVYLTCSTTNQADVVQRSFMQASKRYGLPSRVRSDYGSENIDVALLMNLLRGSGRGSHITGQSVHNERIERLWRDVHKDVTSTFYEEFYKLEDRDL
;
A
#
# COMPACT_ATOMS: atom_id res chain seq x y z
N MET A 1 -5.89 13.05 0.77
CA MET A 1 -5.92 12.54 2.15
C MET A 1 -5.25 11.18 2.18
N ILE A 2 -4.27 10.99 3.06
CA ILE A 2 -3.63 9.69 3.31
C ILE A 2 -4.31 9.11 4.55
N VAL A 3 -4.91 7.92 4.42
CA VAL A 3 -5.69 7.29 5.51
C VAL A 3 -4.86 6.35 6.37
N TYR A 4 -3.77 5.81 5.82
CA TYR A 4 -2.75 5.06 6.55
C TYR A 4 -1.44 5.06 5.75
N LEU A 5 -0.33 4.92 6.47
CA LEU A 5 1.00 4.60 5.96
C LEU A 5 1.73 3.87 7.09
N THR A 6 2.13 2.62 6.86
CA THR A 6 2.67 1.74 7.89
C THR A 6 3.95 1.10 7.39
N CYS A 7 5.01 1.14 8.18
CA CYS A 7 6.24 0.39 7.91
C CYS A 7 6.09 -1.04 8.42
N SER A 8 6.57 -2.01 7.65
CA SER A 8 6.56 -3.43 7.98
C SER A 8 7.82 -4.09 7.44
N THR A 9 8.30 -5.13 8.13
CA THR A 9 9.42 -5.97 7.68
C THR A 9 8.97 -7.10 6.74
N THR A 10 7.67 -7.18 6.44
CA THR A 10 7.09 -8.18 5.54
C THR A 10 5.98 -7.57 4.68
N ASN A 11 5.83 -8.08 3.46
CA ASN A 11 4.82 -7.70 2.48
C ASN A 11 3.65 -8.71 2.42
N GLN A 12 3.44 -9.52 3.45
CA GLN A 12 2.32 -10.45 3.48
C GLN A 12 0.96 -9.74 3.46
N ALA A 13 -0.03 -10.39 2.84
CA ALA A 13 -1.36 -9.82 2.61
C ALA A 13 -2.11 -9.48 3.90
N ASP A 14 -1.88 -10.24 4.98
CA ASP A 14 -2.50 -10.02 6.29
C ASP A 14 -2.05 -8.69 6.93
N VAL A 15 -0.81 -8.26 6.67
CA VAL A 15 -0.26 -6.99 7.16
C VAL A 15 -0.96 -5.81 6.48
N VAL A 16 -1.10 -5.89 5.15
CA VAL A 16 -1.79 -4.87 4.37
C VAL A 16 -3.27 -4.81 4.78
N GLN A 17 -3.92 -5.98 4.94
CA GLN A 17 -5.29 -6.07 5.40
C GLN A 17 -5.49 -5.45 6.79
N ARG A 18 -4.61 -5.73 7.76
CA ARG A 18 -4.68 -5.14 9.10
C ARG A 18 -4.64 -3.61 9.06
N SER A 19 -3.71 -3.06 8.29
CA SER A 19 -3.58 -1.60 8.13
C SER A 19 -4.82 -0.99 7.48
N PHE A 20 -5.33 -1.64 6.42
CA PHE A 20 -6.56 -1.25 5.74
C PHE A 20 -7.79 -1.29 6.66
N MET A 21 -7.93 -2.33 7.48
CA MET A 21 -9.03 -2.47 8.43
C MET A 21 -8.99 -1.41 9.52
N GLN A 22 -7.81 -1.11 10.07
CA GLN A 22 -7.66 -0.05 11.07
C GLN A 22 -8.07 1.31 10.50
N ALA A 23 -7.62 1.62 9.29
CA ALA A 23 -8.01 2.85 8.60
C ALA A 23 -9.52 2.88 8.32
N SER A 24 -10.10 1.78 7.83
CA SER A 24 -11.53 1.68 7.55
C SER A 24 -12.39 1.81 8.82
N LYS A 25 -11.91 1.29 9.96
CA LYS A 25 -12.58 1.46 11.26
C LYS A 25 -12.60 2.92 11.70
N ARG A 26 -11.54 3.67 11.40
CA ARG A 26 -11.39 5.08 11.81
C ARG A 26 -12.08 6.07 10.86
N TYR A 27 -12.00 5.83 9.55
CA TYR A 27 -12.43 6.77 8.52
C TYR A 27 -13.63 6.28 7.69
N GLY A 28 -14.14 5.08 7.98
CA GLY A 28 -15.20 4.43 7.23
C GLY A 28 -14.66 3.53 6.11
N LEU A 29 -15.43 2.50 5.76
CA LEU A 29 -15.10 1.59 4.66
C LEU A 29 -15.22 2.35 3.32
N PRO A 30 -14.21 2.35 2.45
CA PRO A 30 -14.31 3.00 1.15
C PRO A 30 -15.39 2.35 0.26
N SER A 31 -15.84 3.08 -0.76
CA SER A 31 -16.77 2.55 -1.75
C SER A 31 -16.06 1.60 -2.72
N ARG A 32 -14.84 1.95 -3.14
CA ARG A 32 -13.98 1.13 -4.00
C ARG A 32 -12.52 1.30 -3.59
N VAL A 33 -11.71 0.26 -3.80
CA VAL A 33 -10.25 0.28 -3.66
C VAL A 33 -9.64 -0.05 -5.02
N ARG A 34 -8.50 0.57 -5.32
CA ARG A 34 -7.68 0.25 -6.49
C ARG A 34 -6.31 -0.20 -6.02
N SER A 35 -5.81 -1.29 -6.59
CA SER A 35 -4.45 -1.79 -6.39
C SER A 35 -3.85 -2.28 -7.71
N ASP A 36 -2.57 -2.62 -7.68
CA ASP A 36 -1.99 -3.45 -8.73
C ASP A 36 -2.29 -4.94 -8.49
N TYR A 37 -1.66 -5.81 -9.29
CA TYR A 37 -1.80 -7.26 -9.19
C TYR A 37 -0.90 -7.90 -8.10
N GLY A 38 -0.36 -7.10 -7.17
CA GLY A 38 0.45 -7.60 -6.06
C GLY A 38 -0.31 -8.57 -5.16
N SER A 39 0.37 -9.65 -4.74
CA SER A 39 -0.23 -10.67 -3.86
C SER A 39 -0.55 -10.13 -2.48
N GLU A 40 0.13 -9.07 -2.05
CA GLU A 40 -0.13 -8.37 -0.80
C GLU A 40 -1.53 -7.72 -0.75
N ASN A 41 -2.18 -7.51 -1.90
CA ASN A 41 -3.50 -6.90 -1.99
C ASN A 41 -4.66 -7.90 -1.97
N ILE A 42 -4.37 -9.21 -2.01
CA ILE A 42 -5.38 -10.28 -2.14
C ILE A 42 -6.41 -10.22 -1.00
N ASP A 43 -5.95 -10.05 0.24
CA ASP A 43 -6.83 -10.05 1.41
C ASP A 43 -7.72 -8.79 1.49
N VAL A 44 -7.24 -7.65 0.96
CA VAL A 44 -8.04 -6.43 0.81
C VAL A 44 -9.10 -6.63 -0.27
N ALA A 45 -8.74 -7.24 -1.41
CA ALA A 45 -9.67 -7.56 -2.48
C ALA A 45 -10.79 -8.50 -2.00
N LEU A 46 -10.42 -9.56 -1.27
CA LEU A 46 -11.36 -10.49 -0.66
C LEU A 46 -12.30 -9.76 0.31
N LEU A 47 -11.75 -8.98 1.23
CA LEU A 47 -12.52 -8.23 2.23
C LEU A 47 -13.50 -7.26 1.57
N MET A 48 -13.08 -6.52 0.54
CA MET A 48 -13.95 -5.58 -0.18
C MET A 48 -15.09 -6.29 -0.90
N ASN A 49 -14.87 -7.47 -1.48
CA ASN A 49 -15.94 -8.26 -2.09
C ASN A 49 -16.90 -8.85 -1.04
N LEU A 50 -16.40 -9.27 0.13
CA LEU A 50 -17.24 -9.75 1.23
C LEU A 50 -18.13 -8.64 1.81
N LEU A 51 -17.56 -7.46 2.07
CA LEU A 51 -18.27 -6.36 2.75
C LEU A 51 -19.16 -5.52 1.81
N ARG A 52 -18.81 -5.40 0.52
CA ARG A 52 -19.56 -4.58 -0.45
C ARG A 52 -20.35 -5.42 -1.46
N GLY A 53 -20.22 -6.74 -1.44
CA GLY A 53 -20.86 -7.66 -2.36
C GLY A 53 -19.97 -8.05 -3.56
N SER A 54 -20.05 -9.32 -3.93
CA SER A 54 -19.37 -9.89 -5.10
C SER A 54 -19.92 -9.31 -6.40
N GLY A 55 -19.10 -9.20 -7.44
CA GLY A 55 -19.50 -8.72 -8.77
C GLY A 55 -19.75 -7.21 -8.89
N ARG A 56 -19.72 -6.45 -7.79
CA ARG A 56 -19.92 -4.98 -7.79
C ARG A 56 -18.75 -4.18 -8.40
N GLY A 57 -17.57 -4.81 -8.54
CA GLY A 57 -16.33 -4.09 -8.86
C GLY A 57 -15.86 -3.21 -7.69
N SER A 58 -15.93 -3.75 -6.47
CA SER A 58 -15.53 -3.07 -5.23
C SER A 58 -14.02 -2.99 -5.07
N HIS A 59 -13.28 -3.90 -5.70
CA HIS A 59 -11.84 -3.87 -5.85
C HIS A 59 -11.50 -3.77 -7.34
N ILE A 60 -10.65 -2.82 -7.71
CA ILE A 60 -10.22 -2.56 -9.08
C ILE A 60 -8.74 -2.88 -9.17
N THR A 61 -8.40 -3.93 -9.91
CA THR A 61 -7.02 -4.32 -10.19
C THR A 61 -6.60 -3.79 -11.56
N GLY A 62 -5.34 -3.38 -11.70
CA GLY A 62 -4.77 -2.96 -12.98
C GLY A 62 -3.26 -2.83 -12.95
N GLN A 63 -2.65 -2.43 -14.06
CA GLN A 63 -1.21 -2.17 -14.09
C GLN A 63 -0.84 -1.01 -13.17
N SER A 64 0.34 -1.09 -12.54
CA SER A 64 0.89 -0.09 -11.61
C SER A 64 0.94 1.32 -12.21
N VAL A 65 1.22 1.45 -13.51
CA VAL A 65 1.28 2.73 -14.23
C VAL A 65 0.00 3.57 -14.14
N HIS A 66 -1.13 2.94 -13.87
CA HIS A 66 -2.41 3.63 -13.70
C HIS A 66 -2.69 4.03 -12.24
N ASN A 67 -1.81 3.67 -11.31
CA ASN A 67 -1.89 3.99 -9.89
C ASN A 67 -1.08 5.27 -9.59
N GLU A 68 -1.17 6.27 -10.47
CA GLU A 68 -0.37 7.51 -10.44
C GLU A 68 -0.38 8.21 -9.07
N ARG A 69 -1.52 8.18 -8.36
CA ARG A 69 -1.66 8.84 -7.05
C ARG A 69 -0.79 8.19 -5.97
N ILE A 70 -0.73 6.87 -5.92
CA ILE A 70 0.11 6.18 -4.94
C ILE A 70 1.59 6.29 -5.33
N GLU A 71 1.90 6.26 -6.63
CA GLU A 71 3.27 6.50 -7.11
C GLU A 71 3.76 7.92 -6.79
N ARG A 72 2.90 8.93 -6.95
CA ARG A 72 3.23 10.31 -6.56
C ARG A 72 3.48 10.42 -5.06
N LEU A 73 2.65 9.76 -4.25
CA LEU A 73 2.83 9.72 -2.80
C LEU A 73 4.16 9.03 -2.43
N TRP A 74 4.49 7.91 -3.08
CA TRP A 74 5.76 7.23 -2.87
C TRP A 74 6.96 8.10 -3.21
N ARG A 75 6.88 8.94 -4.25
CA ARG A 75 7.93 9.93 -4.54
C ARG A 75 8.11 10.93 -3.39
N ASP A 76 7.02 11.42 -2.81
CA ASP A 76 7.10 12.37 -1.67
C ASP A 76 7.63 11.68 -0.40
N VAL A 77 7.15 10.47 -0.09
CA VAL A 77 7.67 9.66 1.04
C VAL A 77 9.16 9.37 0.87
N HIS A 78 9.60 9.02 -0.34
CA HIS A 78 11.01 8.78 -0.58
C HIS A 78 11.83 10.04 -0.35
N LYS A 79 11.45 11.14 -1.00
CA LYS A 79 12.16 12.42 -0.89
C LYS A 79 12.26 12.91 0.55
N ASP A 80 11.14 12.91 1.27
CA ASP A 80 11.03 13.64 2.53
C ASP A 80 11.25 12.75 3.77
N VAL A 81 11.21 11.41 3.62
CA VAL A 81 11.31 10.47 4.76
C VAL A 81 12.42 9.44 4.59
N THR A 82 12.58 8.82 3.42
CA THR A 82 13.48 7.66 3.28
C THR A 82 14.81 7.96 2.59
N SER A 83 14.95 9.12 1.93
CA SER A 83 16.15 9.52 1.18
C SER A 83 17.42 9.46 2.01
N THR A 84 17.40 10.00 3.23
CA THR A 84 18.57 9.96 4.13
C THR A 84 19.01 8.54 4.46
N PHE A 85 18.06 7.64 4.78
CA PHE A 85 18.40 6.24 5.07
C PHE A 85 18.92 5.52 3.83
N TYR A 86 18.32 5.79 2.68
CA TYR A 86 18.76 5.25 1.40
C TYR A 86 20.22 5.62 1.12
N GLU A 87 20.58 6.90 1.25
CA GLU A 87 21.95 7.37 1.04
C GLU A 87 22.95 6.74 2.02
N GLU A 88 22.60 6.65 3.31
CA GLU A 88 23.49 6.04 4.32
C GLU A 88 23.69 4.55 4.09
N PHE A 89 22.64 3.80 3.70
CA PHE A 89 22.78 2.37 3.39
C PHE A 89 23.64 2.13 2.15
N TYR A 90 23.51 2.94 1.11
CA TYR A 90 24.39 2.85 -0.07
C TYR A 90 25.85 3.16 0.28
N LYS A 91 26.11 4.17 1.13
CA LYS A 91 27.46 4.45 1.62
C LYS A 91 28.06 3.29 2.44
N LEU A 92 27.23 2.51 3.14
CA LEU A 92 27.68 1.35 3.88
C LEU A 92 27.99 0.18 2.96
N GLU A 93 27.14 -0.06 1.94
CA GLU A 93 27.37 -1.08 0.91
C GLU A 93 28.66 -0.80 0.12
N ASP A 94 28.88 0.45 -0.29
CA ASP A 94 30.08 0.87 -1.03
C ASP A 94 31.39 0.76 -0.22
N ARG A 95 31.29 0.65 1.11
CA ARG A 95 32.46 0.56 2.00
C ARG A 95 32.97 -0.87 2.21
N ASP A 96 32.41 -1.88 1.52
CA ASP A 96 32.83 -3.28 1.58
C ASP A 96 33.00 -3.79 3.03
N LEU A 97 31.97 -3.56 3.87
CA LEU A 97 31.72 -4.36 5.08
C LEU A 97 30.77 -5.51 4.75
#